data_AF-A0A965UTB2-F1
#
_entry.id   AF-A0A965UTB2-F1
#
_cell.length_a   1.000
_cell.length_b   1.000
_cell.length_c   1.000
_cell.angle_alpha   90.00
_cell.angle_beta   90.00
_cell.angle_gamma   90.00
#
_symmetry.space_group_name_H-M   'P 1'
#
loop_
_entity.id
_entity.type
_entity.pdbx_description
1 polymer ?
#
loop_
_entity_poly.entity_id
_entity_poly.type
_entity_poly.pdbx_seq_one_letter_code
_entity_poly.pdbx_strand_id
1 'polypeptide(L)'
;MSNIPSSRPQATRNEILANVPTLVVQKYHVILVGVRGYYRDSMGEAGKNDRGIYDDAIFVIAPDFFGSWNANTDPSYSDKQKPDVAVLSPGVHIYKQGRHRISRPPSYPAFRPATKDEELPVTRSGKPSVGIAINIHKGGANSTSSLGCQTIPQAQWESFRSTVYMLMDRYDQTEVPYVLTVN
;
A
#
# COMPACT_ATOMS: atom_id res chain seq x y z
N MET A 1 -22.49 4.61 4.24
CA MET A 1 -21.77 4.75 2.95
C MET A 1 -20.81 3.58 2.80
N SER A 2 -20.59 3.08 1.58
CA SER A 2 -19.58 2.03 1.33
C SER A 2 -18.19 2.57 1.70
N ASN A 3 -17.37 1.78 2.37
CA ASN A 3 -15.98 2.12 2.68
C ASN A 3 -15.03 1.72 1.53
N ILE A 4 -15.54 1.13 0.46
CA ILE A 4 -14.80 0.72 -0.74
C ILE A 4 -15.40 1.47 -1.95
N PRO A 5 -14.56 2.06 -2.82
CA PRO A 5 -15.01 2.67 -4.07
C PRO A 5 -15.77 1.69 -4.97
N SER A 6 -16.75 2.18 -5.74
CA SER A 6 -17.55 1.34 -6.66
C SER A 6 -16.78 0.87 -7.89
N SER A 7 -15.65 1.50 -8.20
CA SER A 7 -14.76 1.14 -9.31
C SER A 7 -13.30 1.09 -8.86
N ARG A 8 -12.47 0.39 -9.65
CA ARG A 8 -11.01 0.44 -9.50
C ARG A 8 -10.48 1.83 -9.87
N PRO A 9 -9.26 2.20 -9.43
CA PRO A 9 -8.60 3.44 -9.84
C PRO A 9 -8.42 3.49 -11.37
N GLN A 10 -8.60 4.67 -11.96
CA GLN A 10 -8.65 4.87 -13.42
C GLN A 10 -7.47 5.67 -13.98
N ALA A 11 -6.48 6.02 -13.15
CA ALA A 11 -5.29 6.71 -13.62
C ALA A 11 -4.53 5.86 -14.63
N THR A 12 -4.00 6.53 -15.65
CA THR A 12 -3.21 5.93 -16.72
C THR A 12 -1.82 5.55 -16.22
N ARG A 13 -1.16 4.65 -16.97
CA ARG A 13 0.25 4.30 -16.72
C ARG A 13 1.13 5.54 -16.62
N ASN A 14 1.00 6.48 -17.55
CA ASN A 14 1.92 7.62 -17.64
C ASN A 14 1.78 8.57 -16.44
N GLU A 15 0.54 8.82 -15.99
CA GLU A 15 0.28 9.62 -14.79
C GLU A 15 0.93 8.99 -13.55
N ILE A 16 0.83 7.67 -13.40
CA ILE A 16 1.44 6.96 -12.28
C ILE A 16 2.97 6.89 -12.42
N LEU A 17 3.50 6.64 -13.61
CA LEU A 17 4.94 6.58 -13.87
C LEU A 17 5.65 7.89 -13.57
N ALA A 18 4.98 9.03 -13.79
CA ALA A 18 5.55 10.36 -13.52
C ALA A 18 5.92 10.55 -12.04
N ASN A 19 5.33 9.77 -11.14
CA ASN A 19 5.58 9.81 -9.71
C ASN A 19 6.68 8.82 -9.25
N VAL A 20 7.22 8.01 -10.17
CA VAL A 20 8.23 6.98 -9.87
C VAL A 20 9.63 7.54 -10.17
N PRO A 21 10.57 7.51 -9.20
CA PRO A 21 11.93 7.97 -9.46
C PRO A 21 12.60 7.18 -10.59
N THR A 22 13.33 7.87 -11.48
CA THR A 22 14.01 7.26 -12.63
C THR A 22 14.89 6.07 -12.23
N LEU A 23 15.61 6.17 -11.11
CA LEU A 23 16.45 5.08 -10.59
C LEU A 23 15.67 3.82 -10.24
N VAL A 24 14.41 3.95 -9.80
CA VAL A 24 13.54 2.80 -9.51
C VAL A 24 13.13 2.11 -10.83
N VAL A 25 12.73 2.90 -11.84
CA VAL A 25 12.35 2.39 -13.17
C VAL A 25 13.52 1.69 -13.88
N GLN A 26 14.74 2.20 -13.71
CA GLN A 26 15.94 1.61 -14.30
C GLN A 26 16.37 0.30 -13.60
N LYS A 27 16.07 0.15 -12.31
CA LYS A 27 16.53 -0.98 -11.50
C LYS A 27 15.52 -2.14 -11.43
N TYR A 28 14.23 -1.84 -11.47
CA TYR A 28 13.17 -2.82 -11.23
C TYR A 28 12.20 -2.89 -12.41
N HIS A 29 11.86 -4.10 -12.83
CA HIS A 29 10.80 -4.35 -13.81
C HIS A 29 9.42 -4.21 -13.16
N VAL A 30 9.22 -4.83 -12.00
CA VAL A 30 7.95 -4.80 -11.24
C VAL A 30 8.02 -3.72 -10.16
N ILE A 31 7.05 -2.81 -10.16
CA ILE A 31 6.97 -1.67 -9.24
C ILE A 31 5.54 -1.56 -8.71
N LEU A 32 5.40 -1.33 -7.41
CA LEU A 32 4.14 -0.94 -6.77
C LEU A 32 4.13 0.57 -6.55
N VAL A 33 3.00 1.22 -6.82
CA VAL A 33 2.83 2.66 -6.54
C VAL A 33 1.57 2.85 -5.73
N GLY A 34 1.72 3.27 -4.47
CA GLY A 34 0.62 3.68 -3.61
C GLY A 34 0.36 5.17 -3.74
N VAL A 35 -0.89 5.56 -3.93
CA VAL A 35 -1.32 6.95 -3.95
C VAL A 35 -2.27 7.17 -2.79
N ARG A 36 -1.78 7.84 -1.75
CA ARG A 36 -2.57 8.27 -0.59
C ARG A 36 -3.48 9.43 -0.99
N GLY A 37 -4.75 9.40 -0.57
CA GLY A 37 -5.78 10.37 -0.92
C GLY A 37 -6.20 10.29 -2.38
N TYR A 38 -6.12 9.13 -3.04
CA TYR A 38 -6.46 9.01 -4.47
C TYR A 38 -7.91 9.44 -4.76
N TYR A 39 -8.84 9.07 -3.87
CA TYR A 39 -10.25 9.41 -3.94
C TYR A 39 -10.66 10.55 -2.99
N ARG A 40 -9.70 11.32 -2.43
CA ARG A 40 -9.93 12.34 -1.37
C ARG A 40 -11.13 13.26 -1.61
N ASP A 41 -11.35 13.67 -2.86
CA ASP A 41 -12.42 14.62 -3.20
C ASP A 41 -13.69 13.95 -3.74
N SER A 42 -13.72 12.61 -3.80
CA SER A 42 -14.81 11.79 -4.35
C SER A 42 -15.34 10.72 -3.38
N MET A 43 -14.65 10.49 -2.26
CA MET A 43 -15.05 9.59 -1.18
C MET A 43 -14.76 10.23 0.17
N GLY A 44 -15.66 10.01 1.13
CA GLY A 44 -15.54 10.65 2.44
C GLY A 44 -15.97 12.12 2.41
N GLU A 45 -15.30 12.95 3.21
CA GLU A 45 -15.48 14.39 3.26
C GLU A 45 -14.51 15.07 2.28
N ALA A 46 -15.05 15.80 1.29
CA ALA A 46 -14.24 16.47 0.29
C ALA A 46 -13.16 17.37 0.90
N GLY A 47 -11.93 17.28 0.38
CA GLY A 47 -10.77 18.00 0.91
C GLY A 47 -10.17 17.40 2.19
N LYS A 48 -10.64 16.24 2.68
CA LYS A 48 -10.06 15.55 3.84
C LYS A 48 -9.62 14.14 3.48
N ASN A 49 -8.46 13.76 4.02
CA ASN A 49 -7.96 12.40 3.94
C ASN A 49 -8.58 11.56 5.07
N ASP A 50 -9.65 10.84 4.76
CA ASP A 50 -10.42 10.08 5.74
C ASP A 50 -9.75 8.75 6.06
N ARG A 51 -9.57 8.45 7.35
CA ARG A 51 -8.97 7.18 7.78
C ARG A 51 -10.02 6.10 7.96
N GLY A 52 -9.63 4.85 7.68
CA GLY A 52 -10.49 3.67 7.90
C GLY A 52 -11.40 3.32 6.71
N ILE A 53 -11.23 3.99 5.58
CA ILE A 53 -11.85 3.69 4.29
C ILE A 53 -10.77 3.37 3.24
N TYR A 54 -11.17 2.80 2.11
CA TYR A 54 -10.26 2.46 1.00
C TYR A 54 -10.25 3.57 -0.07
N ASP A 55 -9.99 4.80 0.35
CA ASP A 55 -9.91 5.99 -0.50
C ASP A 55 -8.53 6.18 -1.15
N ASP A 56 -7.62 5.24 -0.95
CA ASP A 56 -6.32 5.20 -1.60
C ASP A 56 -6.32 4.25 -2.80
N ALA A 57 -5.22 4.27 -3.54
CA ALA A 57 -4.98 3.38 -4.66
C ALA A 57 -3.61 2.71 -4.57
N ILE A 58 -3.51 1.47 -5.04
CA ILE A 58 -2.22 0.85 -5.37
C ILE A 58 -2.26 0.41 -6.83
N PHE A 59 -1.22 0.80 -7.57
CA PHE A 59 -0.96 0.42 -8.95
C PHE A 59 0.20 -0.56 -9.02
N VAL A 60 0.15 -1.45 -10.00
CA VAL A 60 1.24 -2.39 -10.33
C VAL A 60 1.69 -2.09 -11.74
N ILE A 61 2.99 -1.88 -11.91
CA ILE A 61 3.65 -1.64 -13.19
C ILE A 61 4.63 -2.79 -13.43
N ALA A 62 4.61 -3.37 -14.63
CA ALA A 62 5.68 -4.21 -15.18
C ALA A 62 5.85 -3.93 -16.68
N PRO A 63 6.91 -4.35 -17.38
CA PRO A 63 7.10 -4.03 -18.80
C PRO A 63 5.87 -4.28 -19.70
N ASP A 64 5.15 -5.37 -19.47
CA ASP A 64 3.97 -5.79 -20.24
C ASP A 64 2.64 -5.67 -19.46
N PHE A 65 2.66 -5.06 -18.26
CA PHE A 65 1.51 -5.04 -17.37
C PHE A 65 1.27 -3.66 -16.74
N PHE A 66 0.02 -3.27 -16.65
CA PHE A 66 -0.42 -2.16 -15.80
C PHE A 66 -1.77 -2.50 -15.19
N GLY A 67 -1.89 -2.38 -13.87
CA GLY A 67 -3.13 -2.68 -13.16
C GLY A 67 -3.31 -1.81 -11.94
N SER A 68 -4.56 -1.67 -11.49
CA SER A 68 -4.95 -0.83 -10.37
C SER A 68 -5.87 -1.58 -9.40
N TRP A 69 -5.75 -1.25 -8.12
CA TRP A 69 -6.56 -1.80 -7.04
C TRP A 69 -6.91 -0.69 -6.05
N ASN A 70 -8.11 -0.77 -5.48
CA ASN A 70 -8.46 0.09 -4.35
C ASN A 70 -7.61 -0.31 -3.15
N ALA A 71 -7.23 0.67 -2.33
CA ALA A 71 -6.33 0.46 -1.22
C ALA A 71 -6.64 1.38 -0.06
N ASN A 72 -6.00 1.09 1.07
CA ASN A 72 -5.84 1.98 2.20
C ASN A 72 -4.36 1.93 2.56
N THR A 73 -3.70 3.06 2.45
CA THR A 73 -2.27 3.28 2.69
C THR A 73 -2.00 4.03 4.00
N ASP A 74 -3.07 4.39 4.71
CA ASP A 74 -3.07 4.98 6.05
C ASP A 74 -3.53 4.01 7.15
N PRO A 75 -3.24 4.29 8.43
CA PRO A 75 -3.83 3.51 9.50
C PRO A 75 -5.36 3.69 9.56
N SER A 76 -6.09 2.68 10.01
CA SER A 76 -7.55 2.76 10.16
C SER A 76 -8.01 3.78 11.22
N TYR A 77 -7.12 4.16 12.13
CA TYR A 77 -7.44 4.99 13.28
C TYR A 77 -6.87 6.39 13.09
N SER A 78 -7.67 7.40 13.41
CA SER A 78 -7.16 8.77 13.61
C SER A 78 -6.28 8.84 14.85
N ASP A 79 -5.41 9.86 14.91
CA ASP A 79 -4.58 10.11 16.09
C ASP A 79 -5.42 10.41 17.34
N LYS A 80 -6.66 10.91 17.16
CA LYS A 80 -7.64 11.09 18.25
C LYS A 80 -8.14 9.76 18.82
N GLN A 81 -8.38 8.77 17.96
CA GLN A 81 -8.87 7.45 18.37
C GLN A 81 -7.75 6.57 18.91
N LYS A 82 -6.57 6.65 18.29
CA LYS A 82 -5.39 5.92 18.69
C LYS A 82 -4.16 6.81 18.55
N PRO A 83 -3.79 7.50 19.63
CA PRO A 83 -2.56 8.28 19.69
C PRO A 83 -1.36 7.42 19.27
N ASP A 84 -0.41 8.05 18.58
CA ASP A 84 0.85 7.44 18.17
C ASP A 84 0.72 6.21 17.26
N VAL A 85 -0.39 6.06 16.52
CA VAL A 85 -0.46 5.06 15.45
C VAL A 85 0.58 5.39 14.36
N ALA A 86 1.23 4.36 13.83
CA ALA A 86 2.23 4.54 12.79
C ALA A 86 1.57 4.91 11.47
N VAL A 87 2.12 5.89 10.76
CA VAL A 87 1.75 6.28 9.40
C VAL A 87 2.99 6.16 8.53
N LEU A 88 2.99 5.29 7.52
CA LEU A 88 4.14 5.15 6.63
C LEU A 88 4.45 6.48 5.92
N SER A 89 5.71 6.91 5.98
CA SER A 89 6.13 8.15 5.34
C SER A 89 6.12 7.98 3.80
N PRO A 90 5.74 8.99 3.01
CA PRO A 90 5.89 8.96 1.56
C PRO A 90 7.35 8.73 1.16
N GLY A 91 7.57 8.06 0.03
CA GLY A 91 8.89 7.69 -0.47
C GLY A 91 8.96 6.29 -1.06
N VAL A 92 10.18 5.81 -1.32
CA VAL A 92 10.46 4.49 -1.87
C VAL A 92 10.78 3.52 -0.73
N HIS A 93 10.01 2.44 -0.64
CA HIS A 93 10.17 1.39 0.37
C HIS A 93 10.31 0.05 -0.31
N ILE A 94 11.30 -0.75 0.06
CA ILE A 94 11.52 -2.06 -0.58
C ILE A 94 10.75 -3.14 0.19
N TYR A 95 10.01 -3.97 -0.54
CA TYR A 95 9.24 -5.08 -0.01
C TYR A 95 9.66 -6.40 -0.63
N LYS A 96 9.29 -7.49 0.04
CA LYS A 96 9.45 -8.87 -0.43
C LYS A 96 8.21 -9.69 -0.13
N GLN A 97 8.07 -10.82 -0.82
CA GLN A 97 7.05 -11.81 -0.48
C GLN A 97 7.24 -12.30 0.96
N GLY A 98 6.15 -12.48 1.71
CA GLY A 98 6.22 -12.90 3.10
C GLY A 98 4.86 -13.21 3.70
N ARG A 99 4.79 -13.19 5.04
CA ARG A 99 3.56 -13.48 5.77
C ARG A 99 3.24 -12.37 6.77
N HIS A 100 1.99 -11.98 6.88
CA HIS A 100 1.50 -11.16 7.98
C HIS A 100 1.16 -12.05 9.19
N ARG A 101 1.18 -11.48 10.41
CA ARG A 101 0.83 -12.19 11.65
C ARG A 101 1.72 -13.39 12.00
N ILE A 102 3.02 -13.33 11.69
CA ILE A 102 3.98 -14.42 11.98
C ILE A 102 4.00 -14.79 13.47
N SER A 103 3.96 -13.79 14.35
CA SER A 103 3.94 -13.99 15.81
C SER A 103 2.54 -14.22 16.41
N ARG A 104 1.47 -14.17 15.59
CA ARG A 104 0.07 -14.28 16.05
C ARG A 104 -0.81 -15.02 15.02
N PRO A 105 -0.75 -16.37 14.96
CA PRO A 105 -1.51 -17.17 14.01
C PRO A 105 -3.04 -16.90 14.02
N PRO A 106 -3.76 -17.14 12.90
CA PRO A 106 -3.24 -17.66 11.64
C PRO A 106 -2.48 -16.59 10.85
N SER A 107 -1.25 -16.93 10.44
CA SER A 107 -0.48 -16.11 9.52
C SER A 107 -1.00 -16.32 8.09
N TYR A 108 -0.85 -15.31 7.23
CA TYR A 108 -1.30 -15.40 5.84
C TYR A 108 -0.36 -14.61 4.92
N PRO A 109 -0.35 -14.88 3.60
CA PRO A 109 0.53 -14.19 2.66
C PRO A 109 0.39 -12.67 2.70
N ALA A 110 1.49 -11.96 2.56
CA ALA A 110 1.60 -10.50 2.53
C ALA A 110 2.88 -10.07 1.81
N PHE A 111 3.06 -8.76 1.66
CA PHE A 111 4.36 -8.18 1.36
C PHE A 111 4.93 -7.59 2.66
N ARG A 112 6.17 -7.93 3.00
CA ARG A 112 6.87 -7.43 4.18
C ARG A 112 8.01 -6.50 3.77
N PRO A 113 8.40 -5.53 4.60
CA PRO A 113 9.59 -4.73 4.33
C PRO A 113 10.81 -5.63 4.10
N ALA A 114 11.61 -5.32 3.07
CA ALA A 114 12.86 -5.99 2.74
C ALA A 114 14.06 -5.19 3.26
N THR A 115 13.90 -4.51 4.40
CA THR A 115 14.96 -3.80 5.11
C THR A 115 15.51 -4.66 6.24
N LYS A 116 16.66 -4.24 6.80
CA LYS A 116 17.15 -4.81 8.05
C LYS A 116 16.07 -4.63 9.13
N ASP A 117 15.80 -5.71 9.87
CA ASP A 117 14.80 -5.76 10.95
C ASP A 117 13.37 -5.37 10.54
N GLU A 118 13.11 -5.28 9.23
CA GLU A 118 11.85 -4.81 8.64
C GLU A 118 11.41 -3.41 9.10
N GLU A 119 12.39 -2.56 9.34
CA GLU A 119 12.18 -1.18 9.73
C GLU A 119 11.83 -0.30 8.51
N LEU A 120 10.80 0.54 8.65
CA LEU A 120 10.44 1.57 7.68
C LEU A 120 10.25 2.92 8.39
N PRO A 121 10.55 4.04 7.71
CA PRO A 121 10.31 5.37 8.27
C PRO A 121 8.81 5.63 8.34
N VAL A 122 8.33 5.99 9.52
CA VAL A 122 6.93 6.34 9.75
C VAL A 122 6.86 7.69 10.46
N THR A 123 5.66 8.23 10.55
CA THR A 123 5.34 9.26 11.54
C THR A 123 4.40 8.69 12.61
N ARG A 124 4.49 9.25 13.81
CA ARG A 124 3.55 9.03 14.92
C ARG A 124 3.16 10.39 15.46
N SER A 125 1.86 10.72 15.42
CA SER A 125 1.38 12.04 15.83
C SER A 125 2.14 13.18 15.12
N GLY A 126 2.43 13.01 13.83
CA GLY A 126 3.17 13.96 12.98
C GLY A 126 4.69 14.01 13.18
N LYS A 127 5.26 13.24 14.11
CA LYS A 127 6.71 13.24 14.38
C LYS A 127 7.41 12.04 13.73
N PRO A 128 8.62 12.20 13.17
CA PRO A 128 9.40 11.08 12.63
C PRO A 128 9.62 9.97 13.65
N SER A 129 9.51 8.72 13.20
CA SER A 129 9.69 7.51 14.01
C SER A 129 10.05 6.32 13.12
N VAL A 130 10.21 5.15 13.72
CA VAL A 130 10.46 3.88 13.03
C VAL A 130 9.27 2.94 13.25
N GLY A 131 8.77 2.37 12.16
CA GLY A 131 7.76 1.31 12.16
C GLY A 131 8.42 -0.03 11.85
N ILE A 132 7.96 -1.09 12.48
CA ILE A 132 8.45 -2.46 12.25
C ILE A 132 7.33 -3.28 11.64
N ALA A 133 7.64 -4.06 10.60
CA ALA A 133 6.69 -4.94 9.91
C ALA A 133 5.43 -4.21 9.42
N ILE A 134 5.63 -3.01 8.87
CA ILE A 134 4.62 -2.23 8.15
C ILE A 134 4.38 -2.92 6.80
N ASN A 135 3.44 -3.84 6.76
CA ASN A 135 3.23 -4.76 5.63
C ASN A 135 2.20 -4.21 4.63
N ILE A 136 2.20 -4.73 3.40
CA ILE A 136 1.05 -4.68 2.49
C ILE A 136 0.29 -6.00 2.58
N HIS A 137 -0.98 -5.98 3.00
CA HIS A 137 -1.73 -7.20 3.26
C HIS A 137 -3.23 -7.09 2.96
N LYS A 138 -3.94 -8.21 3.12
CA LYS A 138 -5.40 -8.27 3.01
C LYS A 138 -6.07 -7.41 4.09
N GLY A 139 -6.90 -6.46 3.68
CA GLY A 139 -7.78 -5.70 4.58
C GLY A 139 -9.08 -6.45 4.87
N GLY A 140 -9.93 -5.87 5.72
CA GLY A 140 -11.24 -6.43 6.07
C GLY A 140 -12.34 -6.10 5.04
N ALA A 141 -13.47 -6.80 5.12
CA ALA A 141 -14.65 -6.50 4.30
C ALA A 141 -15.28 -5.14 4.64
N ASN A 142 -15.35 -4.82 5.94
CA ASN A 142 -16.02 -3.61 6.45
C ASN A 142 -15.07 -2.64 7.18
N SER A 143 -13.76 -2.90 7.14
CA SER A 143 -12.73 -2.04 7.73
C SER A 143 -11.41 -2.26 7.02
N THR A 144 -10.49 -1.29 7.11
CA THR A 144 -9.16 -1.45 6.52
C THR A 144 -8.25 -2.32 7.37
N SER A 145 -8.59 -2.55 8.65
CA SER A 145 -7.87 -3.47 9.56
C SER A 145 -6.36 -3.18 9.67
N SER A 146 -5.99 -1.90 9.65
CA SER A 146 -4.60 -1.44 9.66
C SER A 146 -4.25 -0.63 10.91
N LEU A 147 -3.12 -0.98 11.54
CA LEU A 147 -2.46 -0.19 12.58
C LEU A 147 -1.19 0.55 12.07
N GLY A 148 -1.11 0.74 10.76
CA GLY A 148 0.01 1.40 10.05
C GLY A 148 0.43 0.69 8.77
N CYS A 149 -0.04 -0.55 8.58
CA CYS A 149 0.08 -1.33 7.35
C CYS A 149 -0.78 -0.78 6.19
N GLN A 150 -0.55 -1.31 5.01
CA GLN A 150 -1.17 -0.93 3.77
C GLN A 150 -2.07 -2.10 3.39
N THR A 151 -3.30 -1.82 2.98
CA THR A 151 -4.29 -2.86 2.80
C THR A 151 -5.05 -2.74 1.50
N ILE A 152 -5.34 -3.89 0.90
CA ILE A 152 -6.24 -4.02 -0.25
C ILE A 152 -7.53 -4.66 0.25
N PRO A 153 -8.72 -4.23 -0.23
CA PRO A 153 -9.98 -4.84 0.15
C PRO A 153 -9.97 -6.36 -0.01
N GLN A 154 -10.65 -7.07 0.90
CA GLN A 154 -10.66 -8.53 0.92
C GLN A 154 -11.03 -9.17 -0.43
N ALA A 155 -12.02 -8.59 -1.13
CA ALA A 155 -12.46 -9.08 -2.44
C ALA A 155 -11.43 -8.89 -3.56
N GLN A 156 -10.50 -7.96 -3.39
CA GLN A 156 -9.49 -7.59 -4.38
C GLN A 156 -8.11 -8.22 -4.08
N TRP A 157 -7.86 -8.56 -2.81
CA TRP A 157 -6.56 -9.01 -2.32
C TRP A 157 -5.95 -10.15 -3.12
N GLU A 158 -6.72 -11.21 -3.41
CA GLU A 158 -6.15 -12.38 -4.06
C GLU A 158 -5.67 -12.04 -5.47
N SER A 159 -6.47 -11.29 -6.24
CA SER A 159 -6.08 -10.83 -7.58
C SER A 159 -4.85 -9.92 -7.56
N PHE A 160 -4.73 -9.04 -6.55
CA PHE A 160 -3.57 -8.18 -6.38
C PHE A 160 -2.32 -9.01 -6.08
N ARG A 161 -2.39 -9.82 -5.02
CA ARG A 161 -1.25 -10.60 -4.53
C ARG A 161 -0.75 -11.59 -5.58
N SER A 162 -1.65 -12.35 -6.21
CA SER A 162 -1.27 -13.34 -7.22
C SER A 162 -0.65 -12.67 -8.44
N THR A 163 -1.16 -11.50 -8.85
CA THR A 163 -0.60 -10.74 -9.97
C THR A 163 0.82 -10.28 -9.67
N VAL A 164 1.04 -9.66 -8.51
CA VAL A 164 2.37 -9.17 -8.15
C VAL A 164 3.36 -10.33 -7.98
N TYR A 165 2.97 -11.44 -7.34
CA TYR A 165 3.84 -12.62 -7.21
C TYR A 165 4.21 -13.20 -8.57
N MET A 166 3.22 -13.41 -9.45
CA MET A 166 3.46 -13.89 -10.81
C MET A 166 4.41 -12.96 -11.59
N LEU A 167 4.25 -11.63 -11.48
CA LEU A 167 5.12 -10.68 -12.16
C LEU A 167 6.54 -10.69 -11.57
N MET A 168 6.67 -10.78 -10.24
CA MET A 168 7.96 -10.93 -9.58
C MET A 168 8.69 -12.18 -10.08
N ASP A 169 7.98 -13.32 -10.14
CA ASP A 169 8.54 -14.58 -10.64
C ASP A 169 8.91 -14.48 -12.14
N ARG A 170 8.07 -13.85 -12.97
CA ARG A 170 8.32 -13.64 -14.41
C ARG A 170 9.59 -12.85 -14.69
N TYR A 171 9.91 -11.88 -13.85
CA TYR A 171 11.03 -10.96 -14.01
C TYR A 171 12.19 -11.25 -13.05
N ASP A 172 12.22 -12.46 -12.45
CA ASP A 172 13.25 -12.91 -11.52
C ASP A 172 13.53 -11.91 -10.37
N GLN A 173 12.48 -11.22 -9.91
CA GLN A 173 12.56 -10.18 -8.88
C GLN A 173 12.19 -10.75 -7.52
N THR A 174 13.16 -10.80 -6.60
CA THR A 174 12.93 -11.21 -5.20
C THR A 174 12.42 -10.06 -4.33
N GLU A 175 12.64 -8.82 -4.77
CA GLU A 175 12.21 -7.58 -4.14
C GLU A 175 11.34 -6.75 -5.08
N VAL A 176 10.42 -6.00 -4.50
CA VAL A 176 9.53 -5.08 -5.21
C VAL A 176 9.55 -3.71 -4.53
N PRO A 177 9.92 -2.63 -5.23
CA PRO A 177 9.80 -1.28 -4.71
C PRO A 177 8.32 -0.89 -4.60
N TYR A 178 7.97 -0.30 -3.47
CA TYR A 178 6.71 0.38 -3.21
C TYR A 178 6.96 1.87 -3.10
N VAL A 179 6.51 2.62 -4.09
CA VAL A 179 6.58 4.09 -4.12
C VAL A 179 5.27 4.63 -3.55
N LEU A 180 5.33 5.25 -2.37
CA LEU A 180 4.17 5.89 -1.74
C LEU A 180 4.21 7.39 -2.01
N THR A 181 3.18 7.91 -2.67
CA THR A 181 2.95 9.34 -2.87
C THR A 181 1.66 9.81 -2.19
N VAL A 182 1.47 11.12 -2.13
CA VAL A 182 0.29 11.77 -1.53
C VAL A 182 -0.27 12.75 -2.55
N ASN A 183 -1.58 12.68 -2.78
CA ASN A 183 -2.36 13.66 -3.56
C ASN A 183 -2.89 14.80 -2.68
#